data_AF-A0A5M6DJU2-F1
#
_entry.id   AF-A0A5M6DJU2-F1
#
_cell.length_a   1.000
_cell.length_b   1.000
_cell.length_c   1.000
_cell.angle_alpha   90.00
_cell.angle_beta   90.00
_cell.angle_gamma   90.00
#
_symmetry.space_group_name_H-M   'P 1'
#
loop_
_entity.id
_entity.type
_entity.pdbx_description
1 polymer ?
#
loop_
_entity_poly.entity_id
_entity_poly.type
_entity_poly.pdbx_seq_one_letter_code
_entity_poly.pdbx_strand_id
1 'polypeptide(L)'
;MNKKELKENVKRAYSSLEKRKIVEEIRSGMLTIKQATKQYQVSVGILQDWNRWYYKTRLLKYYRPKPSFPMKPSQTTVEQLKQELAEAQAQLAQVKLQNTALETMISVAEKQLNIEIRKKYGSKRSSS
;
A
#
# COMPACT_ATOMS: atom_id res chain seq x y z
N MET A 1 10.26 73.82 -8.49
CA MET A 1 10.77 72.82 -7.52
C MET A 1 10.05 71.49 -7.78
N ASN A 2 10.75 70.52 -8.37
CA ASN A 2 10.17 69.21 -8.72
C ASN A 2 10.09 68.31 -7.49
N LYS A 3 8.87 67.94 -7.08
CA LYS A 3 8.63 66.88 -6.10
C LYS A 3 8.99 65.54 -6.75
N LYS A 4 10.13 64.96 -6.36
CA LYS A 4 10.44 63.56 -6.68
C LYS A 4 9.42 62.69 -5.95
N GLU A 5 8.49 62.12 -6.69
CA GLU A 5 7.57 61.11 -6.19
C GLU A 5 8.39 59.87 -5.76
N LEU A 6 8.42 59.62 -4.44
CA LEU A 6 8.95 58.39 -3.87
C LEU A 6 7.98 57.27 -4.24
N LYS A 7 8.31 56.51 -5.29
CA LYS A 7 7.62 55.26 -5.62
C LYS A 7 7.83 54.28 -4.46
N GLU A 8 6.81 54.12 -3.62
CA GLU A 8 6.79 53.11 -2.57
C GLU A 8 7.11 51.74 -3.18
N ASN A 9 8.09 51.04 -2.61
CA ASN A 9 8.48 49.69 -3.00
C ASN A 9 7.44 48.70 -2.48
N VAL A 10 6.21 48.77 -3.00
CA VAL A 10 5.14 47.83 -2.67
C VAL A 10 5.50 46.50 -3.34
N LYS A 11 6.11 45.60 -2.56
CA LYS A 11 6.37 44.23 -3.00
C LYS A 11 5.03 43.60 -3.41
N ARG A 12 4.82 43.41 -4.71
CA ARG A 12 3.61 42.76 -5.24
C ARG A 12 3.48 41.38 -4.58
N ALA A 13 2.40 41.19 -3.82
CA ALA A 13 2.10 39.92 -3.19
C ALA A 13 1.47 39.00 -4.24
N TYR A 14 2.18 37.94 -4.62
CA TYR A 14 1.66 36.91 -5.52
C TYR A 14 0.82 35.90 -4.73
N SER A 15 -0.41 35.66 -5.18
CA SER A 15 -1.28 34.62 -4.67
C SER A 15 -0.70 33.22 -4.97
N SER A 16 -1.14 32.20 -4.23
CA SER A 16 -0.71 30.81 -4.45
C SER A 16 -1.09 30.29 -5.84
N LEU A 17 -2.23 30.74 -6.39
CA LEU A 17 -2.70 30.38 -7.72
C LEU A 17 -1.84 30.99 -8.82
N GLU A 18 -1.48 32.27 -8.70
CA GLU A 18 -0.62 32.96 -9.68
C GLU A 18 0.78 32.33 -9.71
N LYS A 19 1.38 32.09 -8.53
CA LYS A 19 2.67 31.39 -8.42
C LYS A 19 2.64 30.05 -9.15
N ARG A 20 1.54 29.31 -8.97
CA ARG A 20 1.34 28.00 -9.59
C ARG A 20 1.23 28.07 -11.10
N LYS A 21 0.43 28.99 -11.64
CA LYS A 21 0.31 29.18 -13.10
C LYS A 21 1.66 29.48 -13.73
N ILE A 22 2.40 30.43 -13.15
CA ILE A 22 3.73 30.81 -13.65
C ILE A 22 4.70 29.62 -13.63
N VAL A 23 4.72 28.84 -12.53
CA VAL A 23 5.57 27.64 -12.46
C VAL A 23 5.13 26.56 -13.45
N GLU A 24 3.83 26.38 -13.68
CA GLU A 24 3.31 25.43 -14.68
C GLU A 24 3.72 25.83 -16.10
N GLU A 25 3.60 27.10 -16.48
CA GLU A 25 4.04 27.63 -17.78
C GLU A 25 5.55 27.45 -18.01
N ILE A 26 6.36 27.63 -16.96
CA ILE A 26 7.81 27.40 -17.05
C ILE A 26 8.11 25.90 -17.23
N ARG A 27 7.42 25.04 -16.47
CA ARG A 27 7.65 23.59 -16.50
C ARG A 27 7.11 22.91 -17.75
N SER A 28 6.07 23.47 -18.38
CA SER A 28 5.55 23.00 -19.67
C SER A 28 6.42 23.44 -20.85
N GLY A 29 7.39 24.34 -20.61
CA GLY A 29 8.25 24.90 -21.66
C GLY A 29 7.61 26.05 -22.45
N MET A 30 6.41 26.51 -22.06
CA MET A 30 5.76 27.67 -22.69
C MET A 30 6.53 28.96 -22.45
N LEU A 31 7.19 29.08 -21.30
CA LEU A 31 8.07 30.20 -20.98
C LEU A 31 9.42 29.71 -20.47
N THR A 32 10.50 30.34 -20.94
CA THR A 32 11.80 30.19 -20.29
C THR A 32 11.86 31.02 -19.01
N ILE A 33 12.74 30.63 -18.08
CA ILE A 33 12.96 31.38 -16.83
C ILE A 33 13.27 32.85 -17.13
N LYS A 34 14.09 33.13 -18.16
CA LYS A 34 14.42 34.51 -18.57
C LYS A 34 13.19 35.28 -19.08
N GLN A 35 12.32 34.66 -19.87
CA GLN A 35 11.07 35.29 -20.31
C GLN A 35 10.12 35.55 -19.15
N ALA A 36 9.94 34.58 -18.26
CA ALA A 36 9.10 34.72 -17.07
C ALA A 36 9.59 35.84 -16.13
N THR A 37 10.92 35.98 -15.95
CA THR A 37 11.47 37.07 -15.12
C THR A 37 11.16 38.45 -15.68
N LYS A 38 11.17 38.61 -17.01
CA LYS A 38 10.82 39.87 -17.68
C LYS A 38 9.32 40.14 -17.65
N GLN A 39 8.51 39.13 -17.94
CA GLN A 39 7.06 39.27 -18.04
C GLN A 39 6.40 39.52 -16.69
N TYR A 40 6.80 38.76 -15.67
CA TYR A 40 6.22 38.84 -14.34
C TYR A 40 7.04 39.73 -13.39
N GLN A 41 8.18 40.30 -13.82
CA GLN A 41 9.06 41.12 -12.97
C GLN A 41 9.46 40.40 -11.66
N VAL A 42 9.68 39.08 -11.75
CA VAL A 42 10.08 38.24 -10.63
C VAL A 42 11.55 37.85 -10.81
N SER A 43 12.33 37.87 -9.73
CA SER A 43 13.72 37.44 -9.78
C SER A 43 13.84 35.92 -9.97
N VAL A 44 14.96 35.48 -10.56
CA VAL A 44 15.23 34.06 -10.78
C VAL A 44 15.20 33.26 -9.47
N GLY A 45 15.75 33.82 -8.37
CA GLY A 45 15.76 33.16 -7.06
C GLY A 45 14.35 32.89 -6.54
N ILE A 46 13.44 33.85 -6.67
CA ILE A 46 12.04 33.69 -6.25
C ILE A 46 11.34 32.61 -7.09
N LEU A 47 11.59 32.56 -8.41
CA LEU A 47 11.04 31.51 -9.27
C LEU A 47 11.56 30.11 -8.89
N GLN A 48 12.84 29.99 -8.51
CA GLN A 48 13.39 28.73 -8.03
C GLN A 48 12.77 28.29 -6.70
N ASP A 49 12.51 29.24 -5.79
CA ASP A 49 11.81 28.96 -4.53
C ASP A 49 10.37 28.53 -4.76
N TRP A 50 9.67 29.16 -5.70
CA TRP A 50 8.33 28.75 -6.10
C TRP A 50 8.33 27.36 -6.74
N ASN A 51 9.34 27.02 -7.56
CA ASN A 51 9.48 25.69 -8.13
C ASN A 51 9.75 24.63 -7.05
N ARG A 52 10.59 24.93 -6.03
CA ARG A 52 10.80 24.05 -4.86
C ARG A 52 9.51 23.87 -4.04
N TRP A 53 8.79 24.94 -3.78
CA TRP A 53 7.50 24.90 -3.09
C TRP A 53 6.46 24.08 -3.86
N TYR A 54 6.36 24.30 -5.17
CA TYR A 54 5.46 23.57 -6.06
C TYR A 54 5.80 22.07 -6.10
N TYR A 55 7.10 21.74 -6.13
CA TYR A 55 7.54 20.36 -6.04
C TYR A 55 7.06 19.69 -4.75
N LYS A 56 7.31 20.31 -3.58
CA LYS A 56 6.91 19.76 -2.27
C LYS A 56 5.41 19.62 -2.11
N THR A 57 4.64 20.61 -2.56
CA THR A 57 3.19 20.67 -2.33
C THR A 57 2.37 19.85 -3.32
N ARG A 58 2.79 19.77 -4.60
CA ARG A 58 2.00 19.13 -5.65
C ARG A 58 2.64 17.88 -6.23
N LEU A 59 3.95 17.90 -6.46
CA LEU A 59 4.62 16.82 -7.20
C LEU A 59 5.10 15.69 -6.29
N LEU A 60 5.54 15.99 -5.06
CA LEU A 60 6.18 15.02 -4.18
C LEU A 60 5.31 13.79 -3.91
N LYS A 61 3.99 13.95 -3.83
CA LYS A 61 3.04 12.84 -3.64
C LYS A 61 3.03 11.83 -4.79
N TYR A 62 3.38 12.26 -6.00
CA TYR A 62 3.46 11.39 -7.19
C TYR A 62 4.84 10.74 -7.32
N TYR A 63 5.91 11.45 -6.95
CA TYR A 63 7.29 10.93 -7.04
C TYR A 63 7.73 10.09 -5.84
N ARG A 64 7.15 10.35 -4.67
CA ARG A 64 7.35 9.59 -3.43
C ARG A 64 6.00 9.37 -2.78
N PRO A 65 5.21 8.38 -3.24
CA PRO A 65 4.02 7.98 -2.51
C PRO A 65 4.45 7.62 -1.08
N LYS A 66 3.78 8.20 -0.08
CA LYS A 66 4.04 7.83 1.31
C LYS A 66 3.83 6.31 1.42
N PRO A 67 4.72 5.57 2.11
CA PRO A 67 4.44 4.17 2.40
C PRO A 67 3.08 4.12 3.08
N SER A 68 2.15 3.40 2.47
CA SER A 68 0.86 3.12 3.10
C SER A 68 1.20 2.31 4.33
N PHE A 69 1.15 2.93 5.51
CA PHE A 69 1.27 2.18 6.74
C PHE A 69 0.10 1.21 6.75
N PRO A 70 0.33 -0.12 6.84
CA PRO A 70 -0.77 -1.04 6.97
C PRO A 70 -1.60 -0.59 8.16
N MET A 71 -2.88 -0.33 7.89
CA MET A 71 -3.83 0.09 8.91
C MET A 71 -3.74 -0.93 10.05
N LYS A 72 -3.47 -0.49 11.28
CA LYS A 72 -3.40 -1.40 12.42
C LYS A 72 -4.71 -2.20 12.46
N PRO A 73 -4.68 -3.54 12.48
CA PRO A 73 -5.91 -4.32 12.57
C PRO A 73 -6.66 -3.86 13.81
N SER A 74 -7.95 -3.55 13.68
CA SER A 74 -8.77 -3.16 14.81
C SER A 74 -8.78 -4.31 15.81
N GLN A 75 -8.69 -4.03 17.12
CA GLN A 75 -8.62 -5.06 18.17
C GLN A 75 -9.73 -6.11 18.04
N THR A 76 -10.90 -5.70 17.57
CA THR A 76 -12.05 -6.55 17.25
C THR A 76 -11.73 -7.68 16.26
N THR A 77 -10.91 -7.41 15.24
CA THR A 77 -10.54 -8.43 14.23
C THR A 77 -9.61 -9.49 14.78
N VAL A 78 -8.74 -9.13 15.73
CA VAL A 78 -7.77 -10.08 16.31
C VAL A 78 -8.46 -11.06 17.25
N GLU A 79 -9.44 -10.60 18.02
CA GLU A 79 -10.21 -11.45 18.93
C GLU A 79 -11.11 -12.43 18.17
N GLN A 80 -11.79 -11.96 17.12
CA GLN A 80 -12.59 -12.81 16.23
C GLN A 80 -11.73 -13.89 15.57
N LEU A 81 -10.57 -13.52 15.00
CA LEU A 81 -9.64 -14.49 14.39
C LEU A 81 -9.13 -15.53 15.39
N LYS A 82 -8.92 -15.15 16.67
CA LYS A 82 -8.51 -16.10 17.72
C LYS A 82 -9.62 -17.08 18.07
N GLN A 83 -10.88 -16.61 18.12
CA GLN A 83 -12.03 -17.48 18.36
C GLN A 83 -12.22 -18.48 17.22
N GLU A 84 -12.21 -18.02 15.97
CA GLU A 84 -12.30 -18.89 14.79
C GLU A 84 -11.18 -19.94 14.77
N LEU A 85 -9.95 -19.54 15.13
CA LEU A 85 -8.81 -20.46 15.19
C LEU A 85 -9.00 -21.53 16.27
N ALA A 86 -9.49 -21.15 17.45
CA ALA A 86 -9.75 -22.09 18.54
C ALA A 86 -10.86 -23.09 18.18
N GLU A 87 -11.95 -22.62 17.57
CA GLU A 87 -13.04 -23.47 17.11
C GLU A 87 -12.60 -24.45 16.02
N ALA A 88 -11.85 -23.97 15.02
CA ALA A 88 -11.31 -24.82 13.96
C ALA A 88 -10.35 -25.88 14.51
N GLN A 89 -9.53 -25.54 15.50
CA GLN A 89 -8.64 -26.51 16.17
C GLN A 89 -9.42 -27.57 16.95
N ALA A 90 -10.49 -27.19 17.66
CA ALA A 90 -11.33 -28.11 18.40
C ALA A 90 -12.04 -29.12 17.46
N GLN A 91 -12.62 -28.62 16.36
CA GLN A 91 -13.25 -29.48 15.34
C GLN A 91 -12.23 -30.45 14.74
N LEU A 92 -11.04 -29.95 14.41
CA LEU A 92 -9.97 -30.76 13.85
C LEU A 92 -9.50 -31.85 14.83
N ALA A 93 -9.40 -31.54 16.12
CA ALA A 93 -9.08 -32.53 17.15
C ALA A 93 -10.17 -33.61 17.27
N GLN A 94 -11.45 -33.22 17.23
CA GLN A 94 -12.57 -34.15 17.29
C GLN A 94 -12.59 -35.10 16.08
N VAL A 95 -12.41 -34.58 14.86
CA VAL A 95 -12.37 -35.40 13.64
C VAL A 95 -11.17 -36.34 13.66
N LYS A 96 -10.00 -35.88 14.13
CA LYS A 96 -8.82 -36.76 14.29
C LYS A 96 -9.10 -37.89 15.27
N LEU A 97 -9.74 -37.61 16.40
CA LEU A 97 -10.09 -38.63 17.39
C LEU A 97 -11.09 -39.65 16.84
N GLN A 98 -12.09 -39.20 16.08
CA GLN A 98 -13.04 -40.10 15.43
C GLN A 98 -12.34 -40.98 14.39
N ASN A 99 -11.47 -40.40 13.57
CA ASN A 99 -10.71 -41.16 12.59
C ASN A 99 -9.86 -42.23 13.28
N THR A 100 -9.07 -41.88 14.31
CA THR A 100 -8.24 -42.87 15.01
C THR A 100 -9.08 -43.97 15.67
N ALA A 101 -10.24 -43.65 16.23
CA ALA A 101 -11.17 -44.64 16.75
C ALA A 101 -11.70 -45.59 15.66
N LEU A 102 -12.05 -45.06 14.48
CA LEU A 102 -12.47 -45.87 13.34
C LEU A 102 -11.32 -46.75 12.81
N GLU A 103 -10.10 -46.22 12.71
CA GLU A 103 -8.94 -47.00 12.27
C GLU A 103 -8.63 -48.15 13.23
N THR A 104 -8.70 -47.88 14.54
CA THR A 104 -8.47 -48.91 15.57
C THR A 104 -9.57 -49.96 15.58
N MET A 105 -10.84 -49.56 15.42
CA MET A 105 -11.97 -50.49 15.29
C MET A 105 -11.79 -51.44 14.10
N ILE A 106 -11.38 -50.91 12.95
CA ILE A 106 -11.07 -51.73 11.77
C ILE A 106 -9.94 -52.72 12.09
N SER A 107 -8.85 -52.27 12.73
CA SER A 107 -7.74 -53.15 13.08
C SER A 107 -8.14 -54.26 14.06
N VAL A 108 -9.01 -53.96 15.03
CA VAL A 108 -9.54 -54.98 15.97
C VAL A 108 -10.42 -55.98 15.23
N ALA A 109 -11.31 -55.52 14.34
CA ALA A 109 -12.18 -56.38 13.54
C ALA A 109 -11.39 -57.32 12.63
N GLU A 110 -10.38 -56.82 11.93
CA GLU A 110 -9.49 -57.64 11.09
C GLU A 110 -8.82 -58.76 11.89
N LYS A 111 -8.35 -58.44 13.11
CA LYS A 111 -7.71 -59.42 14.00
C LYS A 111 -8.67 -60.50 14.52
N GLN A 112 -9.89 -60.09 14.91
CA GLN A 112 -10.86 -61.01 15.52
C GLN A 112 -11.54 -61.91 14.48
N LEU A 113 -11.86 -61.37 13.31
CA LEU A 113 -12.58 -62.08 12.26
C LEU A 113 -11.65 -62.77 11.26
N ASN A 114 -10.34 -62.48 11.30
CA ASN A 114 -9.33 -63.00 10.39
C ASN A 114 -9.68 -62.76 8.89
N ILE A 115 -10.35 -61.64 8.61
CA ILE A 115 -10.73 -61.18 7.27
C ILE A 115 -10.02 -59.85 7.03
N GLU A 116 -9.51 -59.63 5.82
CA GLU A 116 -8.90 -58.35 5.43
C GLU A 116 -9.98 -57.35 5.01
N ILE A 117 -10.14 -56.27 5.77
CA ILE A 117 -11.14 -55.22 5.51
C ILE A 117 -10.50 -54.07 4.72
N ARG A 118 -9.26 -53.68 5.05
CA ARG A 118 -8.51 -52.65 4.32
C ARG A 118 -7.79 -53.22 3.11
N LYS A 119 -7.94 -52.54 1.97
CA LYS A 119 -7.13 -52.80 0.77
C LYS A 119 -5.67 -52.41 1.03
N LYS A 120 -4.76 -53.39 1.01
CA LYS A 120 -3.31 -53.15 1.06
C LYS A 120 -2.80 -52.95 -0.38
N TYR A 121 -2.17 -51.81 -0.65
CA TYR A 121 -1.55 -51.56 -1.97
C TYR A 121 -0.35 -52.50 -2.12
N GLY A 122 -0.51 -53.56 -2.91
CA GLY A 122 0.55 -54.54 -3.07
C GLY A 122 0.14 -55.76 -3.89
N SER A 123 0.03 -55.60 -5.21
CA SER A 123 0.36 -56.69 -6.12
C SER A 123 1.39 -56.18 -7.12
N LYS A 124 2.58 -56.79 -7.15
CA LYS A 124 3.53 -56.58 -8.25
C LYS A 124 2.81 -56.98 -9.54
N ARG A 125 2.83 -56.11 -10.56
CA ARG A 125 2.47 -56.51 -11.94
C ARG A 125 3.36 -57.69 -12.31
N SER A 126 2.75 -58.82 -12.66
CA SER A 126 3.47 -59.89 -13.36
C SER A 126 3.90 -59.35 -14.71
N SER A 127 5.20 -59.21 -14.95
CA SER A 127 5.72 -58.99 -16.30
C SER A 127 5.52 -60.28 -17.11
N SER A 128 4.71 -60.20 -18.16
CA SER A 128 4.72 -61.19 -19.25
C SER A 128 5.88 -60.92 -20.19
#